data_AF-A0A4U9IF29-F1
#
_entry.id   AF-A0A4U9IF29-F1
#
_cell.length_a   1.000
_cell.length_b   1.000
_cell.length_c   1.000
_cell.angle_alpha   90.00
_cell.angle_beta   90.00
_cell.angle_gamma   90.00
#
_symmetry.space_group_name_H-M   'P 1'
#
loop_
_entity.id
_entity.type
_entity.pdbx_description
1 polymer ?
#
loop_
_entity_poly.entity_id
_entity_poly.type
_entity_poly.pdbx_seq_one_letter_code
_entity_poly.pdbx_strand_id
1 'polypeptide(L)'
;MPEKDTASFFGTGVVTFNNEAKHKVLGVSNATLEKYTAVSSQTVGEMAEGALKLADADVSIAISGYAGPDGGEDGTRRAPSGLAGAFAAK
;
A
#
# COMPACT_ATOMS: atom_id res chain seq x y z
N MET A 1 2.89 33.33 3.59
CA MET A 1 3.38 31.92 3.57
C MET A 1 3.79 31.66 2.13
N PRO A 2 5.05 31.33 1.82
CA PRO A 2 5.39 30.91 0.46
C PRO A 2 4.56 29.65 0.13
N GLU A 3 4.02 29.58 -1.07
CA GLU A 3 3.32 28.40 -1.58
C GLU A 3 4.25 27.19 -1.43
N LYS A 4 3.87 26.23 -0.58
CA LYS A 4 4.58 24.96 -0.51
C LYS A 4 4.30 24.22 -1.80
N ASP A 5 5.27 24.22 -2.71
CA ASP A 5 5.23 23.39 -3.91
C ASP A 5 5.09 21.92 -3.49
N THR A 6 4.15 21.19 -4.09
CA THR A 6 3.92 19.76 -3.85
C THR A 6 5.21 18.94 -3.98
N ALA A 7 6.09 19.31 -4.91
CA ALA A 7 7.37 18.64 -5.10
C ALA A 7 8.30 18.74 -3.87
N SER A 8 8.09 19.72 -2.98
CA SER A 8 8.90 19.90 -1.77
C SER A 8 8.59 18.89 -0.66
N PHE A 9 7.44 18.20 -0.71
CA PHE A 9 7.03 17.25 0.32
C PHE A 9 6.48 15.91 -0.22
N PHE A 10 6.20 15.82 -1.52
CA PHE A 10 5.73 14.60 -2.17
C PHE A 10 6.64 14.25 -3.35
N GLY A 11 7.64 13.39 -3.10
CA GLY A 11 8.65 13.02 -4.09
C GLY A 11 8.35 11.75 -4.89
N THR A 12 7.69 10.75 -4.30
CA THR A 12 7.53 9.43 -4.93
C THR A 12 6.15 8.85 -4.66
N GLY A 13 5.52 8.32 -5.72
CA GLY A 13 4.30 7.52 -5.66
C GLY A 13 4.43 6.30 -6.55
N VAL A 14 3.90 5.16 -6.11
CA VAL A 14 3.91 3.90 -6.86
C VAL A 14 2.55 3.24 -6.84
N VAL A 15 2.22 2.54 -7.93
CA VAL A 15 0.98 1.78 -8.07
C VAL A 15 1.34 0.31 -8.28
N THR A 16 1.11 -0.52 -7.27
CA THR A 16 1.42 -1.96 -7.28
C THR A 16 0.14 -2.79 -7.37
N PHE A 17 -0.46 -2.82 -8.56
CA PHE A 17 -1.79 -3.40 -8.76
C PHE A 17 -1.87 -4.90 -8.40
N ASN A 18 -0.93 -5.70 -8.89
CA ASN A 18 -0.89 -7.15 -8.64
C ASN A 18 0.11 -7.54 -7.53
N ASN A 19 0.04 -8.81 -7.10
CA ASN A 19 0.90 -9.36 -6.06
C ASN A 19 2.38 -9.33 -6.45
N GLU A 20 2.68 -9.62 -7.72
CA GLU A 20 4.05 -9.57 -8.24
C GLU A 20 4.66 -8.16 -8.14
N ALA A 21 3.89 -7.12 -8.44
CA ALA A 21 4.35 -5.73 -8.32
C ALA A 21 4.54 -5.34 -6.85
N LYS A 22 3.64 -5.77 -5.94
CA LYS A 22 3.82 -5.57 -4.50
C LYS A 22 5.12 -6.20 -4.01
N HIS A 23 5.41 -7.42 -4.46
CA HIS A 23 6.64 -8.12 -4.12
C HIS A 23 7.89 -7.43 -4.72
N LYS A 24 7.90 -7.18 -6.04
CA LYS A 24 9.07 -6.66 -6.74
C LYS A 24 9.40 -5.20 -6.42
N VAL A 25 8.40 -4.34 -6.29
CA VAL A 25 8.59 -2.90 -6.13
C VAL A 25 8.66 -2.50 -4.65
N LEU A 26 7.81 -3.10 -3.82
CA LEU A 26 7.68 -2.73 -2.40
C LEU A 26 8.29 -3.79 -1.46
N GLY A 27 8.80 -4.91 -1.97
CA GLY A 27 9.41 -5.93 -1.12
C GLY A 27 8.42 -6.68 -0.23
N VAL A 28 7.12 -6.62 -0.52
CA VAL A 28 6.10 -7.38 0.21
C VAL A 28 6.42 -8.87 0.08
N SER A 29 6.44 -9.59 1.19
CA SER A 29 6.74 -11.02 1.23
C SER A 29 5.66 -11.83 0.53
N ASN A 30 6.07 -12.81 -0.30
CA ASN A 30 5.13 -13.76 -0.90
C ASN A 30 4.37 -14.53 0.18
N ALA A 31 5.00 -14.86 1.31
CA ALA A 31 4.35 -15.55 2.41
C ALA A 31 3.22 -14.70 3.04
N THR A 32 3.41 -13.37 3.11
CA THR A 32 2.39 -12.45 3.60
C THR A 32 1.21 -12.37 2.63
N LEU A 33 1.48 -12.27 1.32
CA LEU A 33 0.46 -12.25 0.28
C LEU A 33 -0.34 -13.56 0.21
N GLU A 34 0.31 -14.71 0.38
CA GLU A 34 -0.35 -16.02 0.39
C GLU A 34 -1.21 -16.21 1.64
N LYS A 35 -0.72 -15.80 2.81
CA LYS A 35 -1.41 -16.04 4.09
C LYS A 35 -2.52 -15.03 4.37
N TYR A 36 -2.31 -13.77 4.01
CA TYR A 36 -3.18 -12.65 4.40
C TYR A 36 -3.84 -11.96 3.21
N THR A 37 -3.60 -12.41 1.97
CA THR A 37 -4.10 -11.79 0.74
C THR A 37 -3.58 -10.35 0.51
N ALA A 38 -3.89 -9.80 -0.67
CA ALA A 38 -3.45 -8.47 -1.06
C ALA A 38 -4.12 -7.36 -0.25
N VAL A 39 -5.24 -7.64 0.43
CA VAL A 39 -6.08 -6.67 1.14
C VAL A 39 -6.11 -7.04 2.61
N SER A 40 -5.02 -6.70 3.30
CA SER A 40 -4.86 -6.98 4.73
C SER A 40 -3.92 -5.99 5.39
N SER A 41 -4.02 -5.84 6.71
CA SER A 41 -3.14 -4.94 7.47
C SER A 41 -1.68 -5.35 7.36
N GLN A 42 -1.39 -6.65 7.28
CA GLN A 42 -0.04 -7.19 7.14
C GLN A 42 0.56 -6.79 5.79
N THR A 43 -0.15 -7.06 4.69
CA THR A 43 0.30 -6.69 3.35
C THR A 43 0.50 -5.18 3.23
N VAL A 44 -0.45 -4.39 3.73
CA VAL A 44 -0.35 -2.92 3.59
C VAL A 44 0.73 -2.33 4.50
N GLY A 45 1.01 -2.95 5.65
CA GLY A 45 2.17 -2.61 6.49
C GLY A 45 3.49 -2.80 5.74
N GLU A 46 3.68 -3.97 5.11
CA GLU A 46 4.86 -4.23 4.27
C GLU A 46 4.92 -3.30 3.05
N MET A 47 3.79 -2.96 2.44
CA MET A 47 3.73 -1.97 1.36
C MET A 47 4.21 -0.58 1.83
N ALA A 48 3.81 -0.14 3.02
CA ALA A 48 4.21 1.15 3.57
C ALA A 48 5.71 1.16 3.89
N GLU A 49 6.23 0.13 4.55
CA GLU A 49 7.68 0.00 4.82
C GLU A 49 8.52 -0.04 3.54
N GLY A 50 8.04 -0.79 2.53
CA GLY A 50 8.65 -0.85 1.21
C GLY A 50 8.71 0.51 0.53
N ALA A 51 7.60 1.25 0.56
CA ALA A 51 7.49 2.57 -0.04
C ALA A 51 8.39 3.59 0.67
N LEU A 52 8.48 3.51 2.00
CA LEU A 52 9.36 4.37 2.80
C LEU A 52 10.82 4.17 2.43
N LYS A 53 11.26 2.90 2.31
CA LYS A 53 12.63 2.54 1.90
C LYS A 53 12.91 2.93 0.44
N LEU A 54 11.97 2.68 -0.46
CA LEU A 54 12.10 3.00 -1.89
C LEU A 54 12.22 4.50 -2.15
N ALA A 55 11.44 5.31 -1.43
CA ALA A 55 11.41 6.77 -1.60
C ALA A 55 12.48 7.53 -0.80
N ASP A 56 13.16 6.85 0.13
CA ASP A 56 13.98 7.47 1.20
C ASP A 56 13.28 8.68 1.84
N ALA A 57 12.00 8.50 2.15
CA ALA A 57 11.15 9.53 2.72
C ALA A 57 11.08 9.42 4.25
N ASP A 58 10.59 10.48 4.91
CA ASP A 58 10.29 10.45 6.35
C ASP A 58 8.98 9.71 6.67
N VAL A 59 8.05 9.70 5.70
CA VAL A 59 6.69 9.17 5.86
C VAL A 59 6.24 8.49 4.56
N SER A 60 5.53 7.38 4.69
CA SER A 60 4.83 6.72 3.59
C SER A 60 3.41 6.31 3.99
N ILE A 61 2.53 6.24 2.99
CA ILE A 61 1.17 5.76 3.13
C ILE A 61 0.95 4.67 2.09
N ALA A 62 0.35 3.57 2.50
CA ALA A 62 -0.06 2.50 1.60
C ALA A 62 -1.55 2.20 1.78
N ILE A 63 -2.19 1.86 0.67
CA ILE A 63 -3.62 1.52 0.62
C ILE A 63 -3.78 0.33 -0.30
N SER A 64 -4.57 -0.66 0.14
CA SER A 64 -5.00 -1.79 -0.69
C SER A 64 -6.47 -2.09 -0.41
N GLY A 65 -7.23 -2.45 -1.42
CA GLY A 65 -8.65 -2.72 -1.28
C GLY A 65 -9.28 -3.27 -2.54
N TYR A 66 -10.46 -3.87 -2.39
CA TYR A 66 -11.26 -4.33 -3.52
C TYR A 66 -12.20 -3.21 -4.00
N ALA A 67 -11.89 -2.67 -5.19
CA ALA A 67 -12.67 -1.61 -5.83
C ALA A 67 -13.93 -2.13 -6.55
N GLY A 68 -13.93 -3.41 -6.96
CA GLY A 68 -15.02 -4.03 -7.72
C GLY A 68 -16.33 -4.18 -6.93
N PRO A 69 -17.48 -4.35 -7.61
CA PRO A 69 -18.79 -4.41 -6.97
C PRO A 69 -18.95 -5.57 -5.98
N ASP A 70 -18.17 -6.64 -6.17
CA ASP A 70 -18.33 -7.93 -5.51
C ASP A 70 -17.37 -8.16 -4.31
N GLY A 71 -16.40 -7.26 -4.07
CA GLY A 71 -15.39 -7.46 -3.03
C GLY A 71 -14.31 -8.48 -3.42
N GLY A 72 -13.65 -9.07 -2.43
CA GLY A 72 -12.63 -10.10 -2.60
C GLY A 72 -13.22 -11.52 -2.60
N GLU A 73 -12.58 -12.44 -3.32
CA GLU A 73 -12.92 -13.87 -3.30
C GLU A 73 -12.78 -14.51 -1.91
N ASP A 74 -12.04 -13.86 -1.00
CA ASP A 74 -11.87 -14.21 0.41
C ASP A 74 -13.03 -13.75 1.31
N GLY A 75 -14.10 -13.17 0.74
CA GLY A 75 -15.25 -12.64 1.48
C GLY A 75 -15.03 -11.22 2.01
N THR A 76 -13.90 -10.59 1.71
CA THR A 76 -13.66 -9.18 2.05
C THR A 76 -14.66 -8.30 1.30
N ARG A 77 -15.40 -7.47 2.04
CA ARG A 77 -16.39 -6.57 1.44
C ARG A 77 -15.73 -5.54 0.51
N ARG A 78 -16.47 -5.03 -0.47
CA ARG A 78 -16.02 -3.88 -1.26
C ARG A 78 -15.72 -2.66 -0.38
N ALA A 79 -14.93 -1.72 -0.90
CA ALA A 79 -14.79 -0.40 -0.31
C ALA A 79 -16.20 0.24 -0.11
N PRO A 80 -16.47 0.92 1.03
CA PRO A 80 -15.50 1.42 2.02
C PRO A 80 -15.11 0.41 3.10
N SER A 81 -15.78 -0.74 3.21
CA SER A 81 -15.61 -1.70 4.31
C SER A 81 -14.50 -2.74 4.14
N GLY A 82 -13.88 -2.84 2.96
CA GLY A 82 -12.69 -3.70 2.73
C GLY A 82 -11.52 -2.95 2.16
N LEU A 83 -11.30 -1.73 2.68
CA LEU A 83 -10.06 -1.00 2.48
C LEU A 83 -9.12 -1.33 3.65
N ALA A 84 -7.93 -1.82 3.34
CA ALA A 84 -6.81 -1.87 4.28
C ALA A 84 -5.90 -0.66 4.02
N GLY A 85 -5.64 0.13 5.05
CA GLY A 85 -4.72 1.26 5.02
C GLY A 85 -3.63 1.07 6.07
N ALA A 86 -2.40 1.46 5.74
CA ALA A 86 -1.30 1.51 6.70
C ALA A 86 -0.44 2.75 6.46
N PHE A 87 0.24 3.16 7.53
CA PHE A 87 1.12 4.31 7.60
C PHE A 87 2.47 3.84 8.16
N ALA A 88 3.57 4.27 7.56
CA ALA A 88 4.91 4.07 8.11
C ALA A 88 5.66 5.41 8.17
N ALA A 89 6.51 5.55 9.18
CA ALA A 89 7.40 6.70 9.36
C ALA A 89 8.78 6.22 9.79
N LYS A 90 9.81 7.00 9.46
CA LYS A 90 11.22 6.74 9.77
C LYS A 90 11.56 7.09 11.21
#